data_AF-A0A956RPJ0-F1
#
_entry.id   AF-A0A956RPJ0-F1
#
_cell.length_a   1.000
_cell.length_b   1.000
_cell.length_c   1.000
_cell.angle_alpha   90.00
_cell.angle_beta   90.00
_cell.angle_gamma   90.00
#
_symmetry.space_group_name_H-M   'P 1'
#
loop_
_entity.id
_entity.type
_entity.pdbx_description
1 polymer ?
#
loop_
_entity_poly.entity_id
_entity_poly.type
_entity_poly.pdbx_seq_one_letter_code
_entity_poly.pdbx_strand_id
1 'polypeptide(L)'
;MPDDPSISPSPSTPPDAAGAGNDRRLDTVPAFIQGSFERSVSTPLLDAGRFLAERVSTPGTTFAISVAGPFAEHETGLSSLCPLLEAGLVDWVVARGEDLYQDADRSFRRATAEPRISEVLADWLRQSRVRVLDQSFPGTTLVSTALFIERLILSPPFQKILSTAELNALLGKYLAERDRLLDISDVSALAAAHRRGVPVFADSPGGSDIGRLVSAAALTGNRLIVDLNKDLNQAAGIVFAARRSGQSAICCLGGGAPRDLLLQASKHLDDPLGLGPHPHGAIVEVASPGRLRMRHRLRGVADPHFPALREVELAPAIALPLLAALLLEQVPAREHAPLLPELDLLVEQIRDGHLRANLERQQQQIQERMRATGAQLQARVQEQQSRIQSRLGATQATIHAEVSRVQQQVQRLLQQVRPPGSDS
;
A
#
# COMPACT_ATOMS: atom_id res chain seq x y z
N MET A 1 84.03 12.14 -4.61
CA MET A 1 83.23 13.38 -4.57
C MET A 1 82.02 13.21 -5.47
N PRO A 2 80.82 13.68 -5.10
CA PRO A 2 80.45 14.30 -3.82
C PRO A 2 79.30 13.59 -3.09
N ASP A 3 79.22 13.92 -1.81
CA ASP A 3 78.07 13.77 -0.92
C ASP A 3 76.88 14.63 -1.38
N ASP A 4 75.66 14.23 -1.03
CA ASP A 4 74.68 15.18 -0.47
C ASP A 4 73.75 14.47 0.54
N PRO A 5 73.50 15.03 1.74
CA PRO A 5 72.77 14.42 2.84
C PRO A 5 71.31 14.91 2.90
N SER A 6 70.56 14.42 3.90
CA SER A 6 69.25 14.88 4.39
C SER A 6 68.01 14.12 3.92
N ILE A 7 67.67 13.02 4.61
CA ILE A 7 66.27 12.73 4.99
C ILE A 7 66.27 12.12 6.40
N SER A 8 65.59 12.80 7.31
CA SER A 8 65.31 12.41 8.70
C SER A 8 64.43 11.16 8.80
N PRO A 9 64.59 10.30 9.84
CA PRO A 9 63.71 9.16 10.02
C PRO A 9 62.32 9.61 10.48
N SER A 10 61.30 9.13 9.77
CA SER A 10 59.88 9.30 10.14
C SER A 10 59.57 8.56 11.45
N PRO A 11 58.64 9.06 12.29
CA PRO A 11 58.39 8.50 13.60
C PRO A 11 57.72 7.12 13.52
N SER A 12 58.17 6.27 14.44
CA SER A 12 57.69 4.94 14.83
C SER A 12 56.23 4.61 14.49
N THR A 13 56.06 3.52 13.75
CA THR A 13 54.88 2.66 13.75
C THR A 13 54.46 2.37 15.19
N PRO A 14 53.16 2.51 15.56
CA PRO A 14 52.72 2.04 16.87
C PRO A 14 52.88 0.52 16.95
N PRO A 15 53.22 -0.03 18.12
CA PRO A 15 53.49 -1.45 18.27
C PRO A 15 52.20 -2.25 18.03
N ASP A 16 52.40 -3.39 17.38
CA ASP A 16 51.42 -4.43 17.15
C ASP A 16 50.51 -4.64 18.37
N ALA A 17 49.21 -4.39 18.17
CA ALA A 17 48.16 -5.00 18.99
C ALA A 17 48.03 -6.49 18.62
N ALA A 18 49.13 -7.23 18.72
CA ALA A 18 49.16 -8.68 18.73
C ALA A 18 48.76 -9.13 20.15
N GLY A 19 47.46 -9.13 20.43
CA GLY A 19 46.97 -9.40 21.78
C GLY A 19 45.47 -9.31 21.96
N ALA A 20 44.67 -9.74 20.98
CA ALA A 20 43.27 -10.06 21.20
C ALA A 20 42.96 -11.34 20.43
N GLY A 21 42.88 -12.46 21.15
CA GLY A 21 42.44 -13.73 20.61
C GLY A 21 41.12 -13.53 19.86
N ASN A 22 41.11 -13.99 18.61
CA ASN A 22 40.00 -13.86 17.67
C ASN A 22 38.89 -14.86 18.03
N ASP A 23 38.32 -14.72 19.23
CA ASP A 23 37.17 -15.49 19.70
C ASP A 23 35.87 -14.76 19.31
N ARG A 24 35.78 -14.31 18.05
CA ARG A 24 34.53 -13.78 17.49
C ARG A 24 33.60 -14.95 17.22
N ARG A 25 32.86 -15.38 18.25
CA ARG A 25 31.72 -16.27 18.04
C ARG A 25 30.69 -15.53 17.17
N LEU A 26 30.53 -15.98 15.95
CA LEU A 26 29.49 -15.54 15.00
C LEU A 26 28.27 -16.45 15.14
N ASP A 27 27.91 -16.79 16.37
CA ASP A 27 26.88 -17.78 16.72
C ASP A 27 25.45 -17.24 16.68
N THR A 28 25.29 -15.91 16.57
CA THR A 28 24.01 -15.22 16.37
C THR A 28 23.99 -14.51 15.02
N VAL A 29 22.82 -14.36 14.38
CA VAL A 29 22.69 -13.63 13.10
C VAL A 29 23.16 -12.17 13.24
N PRO A 30 22.85 -11.43 14.34
CA PRO A 30 23.42 -10.11 14.55
C PRO A 30 24.95 -10.08 14.59
N ALA A 31 25.59 -11.01 15.32
CA ALA A 31 27.04 -11.09 15.40
C ALA A 31 27.66 -11.44 14.04
N PHE A 32 27.03 -12.36 13.30
CA PHE A 32 27.42 -12.71 11.93
C PHE A 32 27.38 -11.47 11.01
N ILE A 33 26.26 -10.76 10.95
CA ILE A 33 26.12 -9.57 10.09
C ILE A 33 27.13 -8.49 10.48
N GLN A 34 27.32 -8.23 11.78
CA GLN A 34 28.27 -7.24 12.28
C GLN A 34 29.72 -7.61 11.97
N GLY A 35 30.05 -8.92 11.97
CA GLY A 35 31.38 -9.43 11.68
C GLY A 35 31.70 -9.59 10.19
N SER A 36 30.69 -9.80 9.35
CA SER A 36 30.84 -10.14 7.93
C SER A 36 30.63 -8.98 6.96
N PHE A 37 29.90 -7.93 7.34
CA PHE A 37 29.64 -6.77 6.48
C PHE A 37 30.31 -5.49 7.03
N GLU A 38 30.69 -4.59 6.13
CA GLU A 38 31.17 -3.25 6.51
C GLU A 38 30.14 -2.54 7.38
N ARG A 39 30.61 -1.67 8.30
CA ARG A 39 29.74 -0.92 9.22
C ARG A 39 28.68 -0.08 8.50
N SER A 40 29.00 0.41 7.30
CA SER A 40 28.10 1.15 6.41
C SER A 40 26.87 0.34 6.00
N VAL A 41 26.98 -0.99 5.93
CA VAL A 41 25.89 -1.92 5.57
C VAL A 41 25.30 -2.60 6.80
N SER A 42 26.15 -3.10 7.71
CA SER A 42 25.69 -3.85 8.89
C SER A 42 24.91 -2.98 9.87
N THR A 43 25.31 -1.73 10.11
CA THR A 43 24.65 -0.87 11.10
C THR A 43 23.20 -0.55 10.72
N PRO A 44 22.91 -0.05 9.49
CA PRO A 44 21.52 0.21 9.08
C PRO A 44 20.68 -1.06 8.99
N LEU A 45 21.26 -2.18 8.52
CA LEU A 45 20.56 -3.45 8.41
C LEU A 45 20.14 -4.00 9.78
N LEU A 46 21.04 -3.97 10.77
CA LEU A 46 20.76 -4.40 12.13
C LEU A 46 19.73 -3.49 12.81
N ASP A 47 19.84 -2.17 12.60
CA ASP A 47 18.85 -1.23 13.14
C ASP A 47 17.46 -1.45 12.53
N ALA A 48 17.38 -1.65 11.21
CA ALA A 48 16.14 -1.99 10.53
C ALA A 48 15.56 -3.34 10.99
N GLY A 49 16.39 -4.37 11.16
CA GLY A 49 15.97 -5.68 11.65
C GLY A 49 15.42 -5.62 13.07
N ARG A 50 16.13 -4.95 13.99
CA ARG A 50 15.65 -4.72 15.37
C ARG A 50 14.35 -3.92 15.38
N PHE A 51 14.29 -2.84 14.59
CA PHE A 51 13.09 -2.01 14.49
C PHE A 51 11.88 -2.82 13.99
N LEU A 52 12.05 -3.67 12.97
CA LEU A 52 10.98 -4.57 12.53
C LEU A 52 10.62 -5.60 13.60
N ALA A 53 11.61 -6.21 14.27
CA ALA A 53 11.36 -7.20 15.32
C ALA A 53 10.52 -6.62 16.47
N GLU A 54 10.84 -5.41 16.93
CA GLU A 54 10.05 -4.69 17.95
C GLU A 54 8.60 -4.44 17.51
N ARG A 55 8.39 -4.10 16.23
CA ARG A 55 7.05 -3.77 15.71
C ARG A 55 6.22 -5.01 15.45
N VAL A 56 6.80 -6.02 14.81
CA VAL A 56 6.15 -7.29 14.46
C VAL A 56 5.79 -8.09 15.73
N SER A 57 6.59 -7.98 16.79
CA SER A 57 6.30 -8.59 18.10
C SER A 57 5.21 -7.86 18.90
N THR A 58 4.85 -6.64 18.53
CA THR A 58 3.77 -5.90 19.20
C THR A 58 2.40 -6.53 18.85
N PRO A 59 1.59 -6.92 19.86
CA PRO A 59 0.25 -7.49 19.60
C PRO A 59 -0.64 -6.55 18.78
N GLY A 60 -1.34 -7.12 17.80
CA GLY A 60 -2.21 -6.35 16.91
C GLY A 60 -1.49 -5.62 15.77
N THR A 61 -0.17 -5.81 15.59
CA THR A 61 0.54 -5.32 14.41
C THR A 61 0.25 -6.18 13.19
N THR A 62 -0.28 -5.55 12.13
CA THR A 62 -0.33 -6.12 10.78
C THR A 62 0.93 -5.74 10.00
N PHE A 63 1.71 -6.73 9.60
CA PHE A 63 2.98 -6.57 8.89
C PHE A 63 2.87 -6.92 7.41
N ALA A 64 3.24 -5.96 6.55
CA ALA A 64 3.32 -6.14 5.11
C ALA A 64 4.77 -6.17 4.61
N ILE A 65 5.03 -6.96 3.57
CA ILE A 65 6.28 -6.87 2.81
C ILE A 65 5.98 -6.60 1.34
N SER A 66 6.62 -5.58 0.76
CA SER A 66 6.68 -5.44 -0.69
C SER A 66 8.03 -5.87 -1.22
N VAL A 67 8.05 -6.66 -2.30
CA VAL A 67 9.25 -7.22 -2.90
C VAL A 67 9.35 -6.78 -4.37
N ALA A 68 10.44 -6.09 -4.71
CA ALA A 68 10.76 -5.62 -6.04
C ALA A 68 12.28 -5.58 -6.25
N GLY A 69 12.80 -6.39 -7.16
CA GLY A 69 14.24 -6.46 -7.41
C GLY A 69 14.60 -7.67 -8.26
N PRO A 70 15.86 -7.84 -8.67
CA PRO A 70 16.27 -8.95 -9.54
C PRO A 70 16.32 -10.29 -8.78
N PHE A 71 15.23 -10.68 -8.11
CA PHE A 71 15.18 -11.87 -7.25
C PHE A 71 15.35 -13.17 -8.05
N ALA A 72 14.91 -13.23 -9.32
CA ALA A 72 15.22 -14.36 -10.19
C ALA A 72 16.67 -14.49 -10.61
N GLU A 73 17.37 -13.36 -10.82
CA GLU A 73 18.74 -13.37 -11.34
C GLU A 73 19.73 -13.92 -10.30
N HIS A 74 19.38 -13.91 -9.01
CA HIS A 74 20.31 -14.17 -7.90
C HIS A 74 20.10 -15.54 -7.23
N GLU A 75 19.22 -16.40 -7.74
CA GLU A 75 18.79 -17.66 -7.11
C GLU A 75 18.24 -17.54 -5.67
N THR A 76 18.29 -16.37 -5.05
CA THR A 76 17.55 -16.00 -3.84
C THR A 76 16.13 -15.63 -4.25
N GLY A 77 15.27 -16.65 -4.37
CA GLY A 77 13.87 -16.46 -4.75
C GLY A 77 13.04 -15.79 -3.65
N LEU A 78 11.83 -15.35 -4.04
CA LEU A 78 10.75 -14.99 -3.12
C LEU A 78 10.51 -16.05 -2.05
N SER A 79 10.89 -17.30 -2.30
CA SER A 79 10.89 -18.39 -1.32
C SER A 79 11.67 -18.09 -0.03
N SER A 80 12.54 -17.07 0.01
CA SER A 80 13.13 -16.55 1.25
C SER A 80 12.07 -15.98 2.22
N LEU A 81 10.86 -15.70 1.74
CA LEU A 81 9.69 -15.36 2.54
C LEU A 81 9.03 -16.57 3.19
N CYS A 82 9.20 -17.80 2.66
CA CYS A 82 8.49 -18.98 3.16
C CYS A 82 8.66 -19.16 4.67
N PRO A 83 9.87 -19.07 5.26
CA PRO A 83 10.02 -19.20 6.72
C PRO A 83 9.26 -18.12 7.51
N LEU A 84 9.18 -16.88 6.99
CA LEU A 84 8.43 -15.80 7.63
C LEU A 84 6.92 -16.01 7.55
N LEU A 85 6.43 -16.49 6.40
CA LEU A 85 5.03 -16.85 6.20
C LEU A 85 4.64 -18.00 7.13
N GLU A 86 5.50 -19.02 7.23
CA GLU A 86 5.28 -20.19 8.07
C GLU A 86 5.33 -19.90 9.56
N ALA A 87 6.21 -18.99 9.98
CA ALA A 87 6.24 -18.47 11.34
C ALA A 87 5.08 -17.49 11.64
N GLY A 88 4.22 -17.18 10.66
CA GLY A 88 3.09 -16.26 10.82
C GLY A 88 3.50 -14.81 11.05
N LEU A 89 4.73 -14.45 10.67
CA LEU A 89 5.28 -13.11 10.92
C LEU A 89 4.80 -12.09 9.89
N VAL A 90 4.46 -12.53 8.67
CA VAL A 90 4.01 -11.68 7.57
C VAL A 90 2.52 -11.90 7.32
N ASP A 91 1.75 -10.82 7.37
CA ASP A 91 0.30 -10.87 7.25
C ASP A 91 -0.18 -10.66 5.80
N TRP A 92 0.58 -9.94 4.96
CA TRP A 92 0.30 -9.77 3.52
C TRP A 92 1.54 -9.36 2.72
N VAL A 93 1.53 -9.66 1.42
CA VAL A 93 2.68 -9.45 0.52
C VAL A 93 2.24 -8.68 -0.71
N VAL A 94 3.11 -7.82 -1.23
CA VAL A 94 3.02 -7.27 -2.59
C VAL A 94 4.30 -7.62 -3.34
N ALA A 95 4.19 -8.21 -4.52
CA ALA A 95 5.36 -8.58 -5.33
C ALA A 95 5.20 -8.10 -6.77
N ARG A 96 6.29 -8.13 -7.54
CA ARG A 96 6.16 -8.03 -9.00
C ARG A 96 5.57 -9.33 -9.54
N GLY A 97 4.66 -9.24 -10.51
CA GLY A 97 4.11 -10.44 -11.16
C GLY A 97 5.19 -11.35 -11.75
N GLU A 98 6.26 -10.76 -12.27
CA GLU A 98 7.42 -11.49 -12.82
C GLU A 98 8.17 -12.28 -11.74
N ASP A 99 8.38 -11.70 -10.55
CA ASP A 99 9.05 -12.40 -9.45
C ASP A 99 8.21 -13.61 -8.99
N LEU A 100 6.87 -13.48 -8.97
CA LEU A 100 5.96 -14.57 -8.62
C LEU A 100 5.99 -15.71 -9.65
N TYR A 101 6.02 -15.39 -10.94
CA TYR A 101 6.16 -16.40 -11.98
C TYR A 101 7.49 -17.14 -11.85
N GLN A 102 8.58 -16.41 -11.62
CA GLN A 102 9.92 -16.97 -11.50
C GLN A 102 10.09 -17.83 -10.23
N ASP A 103 9.44 -17.47 -9.12
CA ASP A 103 9.37 -18.30 -7.92
C ASP A 103 8.62 -19.62 -8.19
N ALA A 104 7.47 -19.55 -8.87
CA ALA A 104 6.76 -20.75 -9.31
C ALA A 104 7.63 -21.58 -10.26
N ASP A 105 8.33 -20.95 -11.19
CA ASP A 105 9.19 -21.64 -12.15
C ASP A 105 10.41 -22.31 -11.51
N ARG A 106 11.05 -21.65 -10.55
CA ARG A 106 12.09 -22.25 -9.71
C ARG A 106 11.58 -23.50 -9.00
N SER A 107 10.34 -23.46 -8.50
CA SER A 107 9.73 -24.62 -7.85
C SER A 107 9.57 -25.82 -8.80
N PHE A 108 9.20 -25.58 -10.06
CA PHE A 108 9.14 -26.60 -11.11
C PHE A 108 10.52 -27.16 -11.44
N ARG A 109 11.53 -26.30 -11.62
CA ARG A 109 12.91 -26.75 -11.92
C ARG A 109 13.50 -27.62 -10.83
N ARG A 110 13.28 -27.26 -9.56
CA ARG A 110 13.71 -28.07 -8.40
C ARG A 110 13.00 -29.43 -8.38
N ALA A 111 11.69 -29.46 -8.63
CA ALA A 111 10.93 -30.70 -8.72
C ALA A 111 11.47 -31.61 -9.85
N THR A 112 11.83 -31.06 -11.00
CA THR A 112 12.37 -31.84 -12.13
C THR A 112 13.81 -32.32 -11.94
N ALA A 113 14.57 -31.72 -11.03
CA ALA A 113 15.94 -32.15 -10.72
C ALA A 113 15.99 -33.45 -9.91
N GLU A 114 14.88 -33.82 -9.24
CA GLU A 114 14.77 -35.05 -8.47
C GLU A 114 14.21 -36.19 -9.34
N PRO A 115 14.96 -37.28 -9.59
CA PRO A 115 14.58 -38.34 -10.53
C PRO A 115 13.21 -38.96 -10.23
N ARG A 116 12.90 -39.17 -8.94
CA ARG A 116 11.63 -39.77 -8.50
C ARG A 116 10.42 -38.90 -8.82
N ILE A 117 10.59 -37.57 -8.76
CA ILE A 117 9.51 -36.60 -8.97
C ILE A 117 9.24 -36.41 -10.46
N SER A 118 10.29 -36.44 -11.28
CA SER A 118 10.18 -36.34 -12.74
C SER A 118 9.26 -37.43 -13.34
N GLU A 119 9.34 -38.67 -12.84
CA GLU A 119 8.45 -39.76 -13.29
C GLU A 119 6.98 -39.54 -12.89
N VAL A 120 6.72 -39.14 -11.65
CA VAL A 120 5.35 -38.83 -11.16
C VAL A 120 4.74 -37.67 -11.93
N LEU A 121 5.53 -36.62 -12.18
CA LEU A 121 5.10 -35.46 -12.96
C LEU A 121 4.80 -35.84 -14.41
N ALA A 122 5.63 -36.67 -15.04
CA ALA A 122 5.41 -37.19 -16.38
C ALA A 122 4.13 -38.04 -16.48
N ASP A 123 3.83 -38.87 -15.47
CA ASP A 123 2.58 -39.64 -15.40
C ASP A 123 1.35 -38.75 -15.25
N TRP A 124 1.41 -37.74 -14.37
CA TRP A 124 0.33 -36.78 -14.21
C TRP A 124 0.01 -36.04 -15.52
N LEU A 125 1.02 -35.60 -16.28
CA LEU A 125 0.85 -34.97 -17.60
C LEU A 125 0.18 -35.90 -18.61
N ARG A 126 0.63 -37.16 -18.68
CA ARG A 126 0.07 -38.17 -19.59
C ARG A 126 -1.42 -38.38 -19.33
N GLN A 127 -1.81 -38.40 -18.06
CA GLN A 127 -3.20 -38.59 -17.63
C GLN A 127 -4.06 -37.34 -17.83
N SER A 128 -3.51 -36.14 -17.71
CA SER A 128 -4.25 -34.88 -17.81
C SER A 128 -4.51 -34.40 -19.26
N ARG A 129 -4.30 -35.27 -20.28
CA ARG A 129 -4.46 -34.98 -21.72
C ARG A 129 -3.72 -33.71 -22.17
N VAL A 130 -2.58 -33.49 -21.55
CA VAL A 130 -1.71 -32.34 -21.74
C VAL A 130 -0.95 -32.49 -23.05
N ARG A 131 -1.36 -31.80 -24.11
CA ARG A 131 -0.48 -31.63 -25.28
C ARG A 131 0.55 -30.55 -24.95
N VAL A 132 1.77 -30.98 -24.67
CA VAL A 132 2.95 -30.11 -24.60
C VAL A 132 3.28 -29.71 -26.04
N LEU A 133 3.08 -28.44 -26.40
CA LEU A 133 3.67 -27.88 -27.62
C LEU A 133 5.09 -27.47 -27.27
N ASP A 134 6.03 -28.37 -27.56
CA ASP A 134 7.45 -28.06 -27.49
C ASP A 134 7.93 -27.74 -28.91
N GLN A 135 8.33 -26.48 -29.15
CA GLN A 135 9.01 -26.08 -30.39
C GLN A 135 10.51 -25.78 -30.17
N SER A 136 11.04 -26.03 -28.99
CA SER A 136 12.43 -25.71 -28.67
C SER A 136 12.95 -26.72 -27.63
N PHE A 137 13.75 -27.69 -28.09
CA PHE A 137 14.55 -28.68 -27.32
C PHE A 137 14.03 -30.13 -27.32
N PRO A 138 14.47 -30.98 -28.26
CA PRO A 138 14.16 -32.41 -28.21
C PRO A 138 14.98 -33.09 -27.09
N GLY A 139 14.30 -33.71 -26.12
CA GLY A 139 14.92 -34.73 -25.26
C GLY A 139 14.58 -34.73 -23.76
N THR A 140 13.84 -33.76 -23.22
CA THR A 140 13.38 -33.81 -21.82
C THR A 140 11.96 -33.28 -21.71
N THR A 141 11.05 -34.04 -21.09
CA THR A 141 9.68 -33.61 -20.82
C THR A 141 9.67 -32.62 -19.66
N LEU A 142 10.22 -31.42 -19.89
CA LEU A 142 10.10 -30.30 -18.95
C LEU A 142 8.65 -29.84 -18.96
N VAL A 143 7.93 -30.05 -17.85
CA VAL A 143 6.69 -29.31 -17.61
C VAL A 143 7.06 -27.85 -17.52
N SER A 144 6.71 -27.08 -18.55
CA SER A 144 6.86 -25.64 -18.45
C SER A 144 5.82 -25.12 -17.46
N THR A 145 6.30 -24.29 -16.52
CA THR A 145 5.47 -23.50 -15.61
C THR A 145 4.33 -22.80 -16.35
N ALA A 146 4.62 -22.34 -17.58
CA ALA A 146 3.65 -21.77 -18.51
C ALA A 146 2.48 -22.71 -18.82
N LEU A 147 2.72 -23.96 -19.22
CA LEU A 147 1.65 -24.92 -19.55
C LEU A 147 0.80 -25.27 -18.33
N PHE A 148 1.41 -25.33 -17.15
CA PHE A 148 0.67 -25.56 -15.91
C PHE A 148 -0.29 -24.41 -15.63
N ILE A 149 0.22 -23.17 -15.62
CA ILE A 149 -0.59 -21.96 -15.37
C ILE A 149 -1.65 -21.79 -16.45
N GLU A 150 -1.32 -22.01 -17.72
CA GLU A 150 -2.27 -21.95 -18.84
C GLU A 150 -3.49 -22.86 -18.61
N ARG A 151 -3.28 -24.11 -18.18
CA ARG A 151 -4.41 -25.00 -17.87
C ARG A 151 -5.24 -24.54 -16.69
N LEU A 152 -4.58 -24.02 -15.65
CA LEU A 152 -5.28 -23.53 -14.48
C LEU A 152 -6.18 -22.36 -14.86
N ILE A 153 -5.67 -21.36 -15.58
CA ILE A 153 -6.46 -20.17 -15.94
C ILE A 153 -7.64 -20.48 -16.86
N LEU A 154 -7.61 -21.61 -17.59
CA LEU A 154 -8.74 -22.09 -18.41
C LEU A 154 -9.76 -22.91 -17.60
N SER A 155 -9.43 -23.33 -16.38
CA SER A 155 -10.30 -24.15 -15.55
C SER A 155 -11.44 -23.35 -14.90
N PRO A 156 -12.56 -23.98 -14.52
CA PRO A 156 -13.75 -23.29 -14.00
C PRO A 156 -13.49 -22.31 -12.83
N PRO A 157 -12.63 -22.61 -11.84
CA PRO A 157 -12.36 -21.69 -10.73
C PRO A 157 -11.76 -20.34 -11.14
N PHE A 158 -11.15 -20.23 -12.32
CA PHE A 158 -10.54 -18.99 -12.81
C PHE A 158 -11.47 -18.20 -13.74
N GLN A 159 -12.62 -18.75 -14.13
CA GLN A 159 -13.54 -18.12 -15.09
C GLN A 159 -14.42 -17.02 -14.45
N LYS A 160 -13.79 -16.06 -13.77
CA LYS A 160 -14.43 -14.98 -13.01
C LYS A 160 -13.52 -13.76 -12.90
N ILE A 161 -14.07 -12.67 -12.38
CA ILE A 161 -13.30 -11.50 -11.99
C ILE A 161 -12.57 -11.82 -10.68
N LEU A 162 -11.26 -11.56 -10.65
CA LEU A 162 -10.40 -11.76 -9.49
C LEU A 162 -9.50 -10.55 -9.28
N SER A 163 -9.22 -10.23 -8.03
CA SER A 163 -8.06 -9.42 -7.68
C SER A 163 -6.76 -10.22 -7.93
N THR A 164 -5.60 -9.57 -7.93
CA THR A 164 -4.34 -10.31 -8.01
C THR A 164 -4.11 -11.17 -6.78
N ALA A 165 -4.53 -10.73 -5.60
CA ALA A 165 -4.47 -11.55 -4.39
C ALA A 165 -5.31 -12.83 -4.51
N GLU A 166 -6.50 -12.76 -5.08
CA GLU A 166 -7.36 -13.92 -5.30
C GLU A 166 -6.81 -14.85 -6.40
N LEU A 167 -6.29 -14.29 -7.50
CA LEU A 167 -5.62 -15.05 -8.55
C LEU A 167 -4.42 -15.81 -7.99
N ASN A 168 -3.54 -15.12 -7.27
CA ASN A 168 -2.33 -15.68 -6.68
C ASN A 168 -2.65 -16.72 -5.60
N ALA A 169 -3.72 -16.52 -4.83
CA ALA A 169 -4.20 -17.52 -3.89
C ALA A 169 -4.69 -18.80 -4.57
N LEU A 170 -5.39 -18.69 -5.71
CA LEU A 170 -5.79 -19.85 -6.50
C LEU A 170 -4.56 -20.56 -7.09
N LEU A 171 -3.61 -19.83 -7.67
CA LEU A 171 -2.36 -20.42 -8.15
C LEU A 171 -1.60 -21.11 -7.02
N GLY A 172 -1.47 -20.46 -5.86
CA GLY A 172 -0.87 -21.01 -4.65
C GLY A 172 -1.55 -22.29 -4.16
N LYS A 173 -2.88 -22.37 -4.25
CA LYS A 173 -3.65 -23.60 -3.95
C LYS A 173 -3.19 -24.79 -4.79
N TYR A 174 -3.11 -24.59 -6.11
CA TYR A 174 -2.71 -25.67 -7.02
C TYR A 174 -1.23 -26.00 -6.93
N LEU A 175 -0.37 -25.00 -6.67
CA LEU A 175 1.05 -25.23 -6.37
C LEU A 175 1.22 -26.03 -5.08
N ALA A 176 0.51 -25.68 -4.01
CA ALA A 176 0.55 -26.43 -2.76
C ALA A 176 0.04 -27.87 -2.90
N GLU A 177 -1.02 -28.10 -3.69
CA GLU A 177 -1.51 -29.45 -3.95
C GLU A 177 -0.54 -30.26 -4.81
N ARG A 178 0.09 -29.64 -5.81
CA ARG A 178 1.19 -30.26 -6.57
C ARG A 178 2.33 -30.64 -5.63
N ASP A 179 2.75 -29.72 -4.76
CA ASP A 179 3.83 -29.95 -3.80
C ASP A 179 3.53 -31.16 -2.91
N ARG A 180 2.29 -31.25 -2.41
CA ARG A 180 1.80 -32.39 -1.63
C ARG A 180 1.85 -33.72 -2.40
N LEU A 181 1.46 -33.72 -3.68
CA LEU A 181 1.45 -34.93 -4.52
C LEU A 181 2.86 -35.39 -4.92
N LEU A 182 3.80 -34.45 -5.03
CA LEU A 182 5.19 -34.72 -5.39
C LEU A 182 6.10 -34.93 -4.18
N ASP A 183 5.56 -34.81 -2.95
CA ASP A 183 6.30 -34.91 -1.68
C ASP A 183 7.49 -33.92 -1.63
N ILE A 184 7.26 -32.69 -2.10
CA ILE A 184 8.23 -31.59 -2.04
C ILE A 184 7.81 -30.55 -1.00
N SER A 185 8.74 -30.18 -0.14
CA SER A 185 8.58 -29.10 0.82
C SER A 185 9.27 -27.81 0.33
N ASP A 186 8.62 -26.68 0.60
CA ASP A 186 9.20 -25.33 0.69
C ASP A 186 9.90 -24.80 -0.56
N VAL A 187 9.21 -24.85 -1.69
CA VAL A 187 9.73 -24.36 -2.97
C VAL A 187 9.05 -23.11 -3.52
N SER A 188 7.83 -22.77 -3.11
CA SER A 188 7.12 -21.59 -3.62
C SER A 188 6.49 -20.73 -2.54
N ALA A 189 6.73 -19.42 -2.63
CA ALA A 189 6.11 -18.40 -1.77
C ALA A 189 4.58 -18.36 -1.93
N LEU A 190 4.05 -18.60 -3.14
CA LEU A 190 2.60 -18.66 -3.37
C LEU A 190 1.96 -19.86 -2.66
N ALA A 191 2.62 -21.02 -2.66
CA ALA A 191 2.14 -22.20 -1.94
C ALA A 191 2.17 -21.96 -0.41
N ALA A 192 3.27 -21.40 0.11
CA ALA A 192 3.40 -21.07 1.53
C ALA A 192 2.35 -20.03 1.97
N ALA A 193 2.16 -18.97 1.20
CA ALA A 193 1.16 -17.94 1.46
C ALA A 193 -0.27 -18.52 1.43
N HIS A 194 -0.58 -19.40 0.47
CA HIS A 194 -1.88 -20.06 0.41
C HIS A 194 -2.16 -20.93 1.64
N ARG A 195 -1.18 -21.74 2.07
CA ARG A 195 -1.32 -22.61 3.27
C ARG A 195 -1.63 -21.81 4.54
N ARG A 196 -1.14 -20.57 4.60
CA ARG A 196 -1.36 -19.68 5.74
C ARG A 196 -2.61 -18.82 5.55
N GLY A 197 -3.05 -18.54 4.32
CA GLY A 197 -4.14 -17.59 4.08
C GLY A 197 -3.63 -16.15 4.08
N VAL A 198 -2.39 -15.96 3.62
CA VAL A 198 -1.74 -14.66 3.42
C VAL A 198 -2.03 -14.18 2.00
N PRO A 199 -2.65 -13.00 1.78
CA PRO A 199 -2.88 -12.47 0.46
C PRO A 199 -1.58 -11.95 -0.16
N VAL A 200 -1.40 -12.23 -1.46
CA VAL A 200 -0.22 -11.83 -2.24
C VAL A 200 -0.68 -11.00 -3.45
N PHE A 201 -0.52 -9.69 -3.38
CA PHE A 201 -0.86 -8.78 -4.47
C PHE A 201 0.27 -8.69 -5.50
N ALA A 202 -0.09 -8.39 -6.75
CA ALA A 202 0.85 -8.16 -7.84
C ALA A 202 0.62 -6.77 -8.49
N ASP A 203 1.72 -6.09 -8.82
CA ASP A 203 1.72 -4.71 -9.29
C ASP A 203 1.29 -4.50 -10.75
N SER A 204 1.59 -5.46 -11.62
CA SER A 204 1.31 -5.40 -13.05
C SER A 204 1.12 -6.81 -13.60
N PRO A 205 -0.12 -7.32 -13.64
CA PRO A 205 -0.40 -8.63 -14.22
C PRO A 205 0.17 -8.72 -15.63
N GLY A 206 -0.13 -7.73 -16.50
CA GLY A 206 0.31 -7.71 -17.90
C GLY A 206 1.82 -7.57 -18.11
N GLY A 207 2.58 -7.16 -17.09
CA GLY A 207 4.04 -7.09 -17.12
C GLY A 207 4.75 -8.39 -16.73
N SER A 208 4.00 -9.49 -16.55
CA SER A 208 4.52 -10.80 -16.14
C SER A 208 4.12 -11.91 -17.12
N ASP A 209 4.87 -13.01 -17.10
CA ASP A 209 4.49 -14.21 -17.87
C ASP A 209 3.10 -14.75 -17.50
N ILE A 210 2.65 -14.61 -16.25
CA ILE A 210 1.27 -14.95 -15.85
C ILE A 210 0.27 -14.10 -16.63
N GLY A 211 0.44 -12.78 -16.68
CA GLY A 211 -0.48 -11.92 -17.42
C GLY A 211 -0.38 -12.06 -18.93
N ARG A 212 0.78 -12.45 -19.48
CA ARG A 212 0.90 -12.81 -20.89
C ARG A 212 0.02 -14.03 -21.21
N LEU A 213 0.02 -15.05 -20.36
CA LEU A 213 -0.86 -16.22 -20.51
C LEU A 213 -2.34 -15.84 -20.39
N VAL A 214 -2.70 -15.03 -19.40
CA VAL A 214 -4.08 -14.52 -19.25
C VAL A 214 -4.50 -13.72 -20.49
N SER A 215 -3.63 -12.86 -21.01
CA SER A 215 -3.91 -12.05 -22.21
C SER A 215 -4.09 -12.90 -23.46
N ALA A 216 -3.26 -13.94 -23.63
CA ALA A 216 -3.40 -14.88 -24.74
C ALA A 216 -4.72 -15.66 -24.65
N ALA A 217 -5.07 -16.17 -23.46
CA ALA A 217 -6.30 -16.90 -23.24
C ALA A 217 -7.55 -16.03 -23.43
N ALA A 218 -7.48 -14.73 -23.13
CA ALA A 218 -8.59 -13.80 -23.36
C ALA A 218 -9.00 -13.73 -24.84
N LEU A 219 -8.05 -13.92 -25.78
CA LEU A 219 -8.33 -13.93 -27.23
C LEU A 219 -9.15 -15.15 -27.69
N THR A 220 -9.23 -16.20 -26.87
CA THR A 220 -9.96 -17.45 -27.19
C THR A 220 -11.19 -17.65 -26.31
N GLY A 221 -11.67 -16.59 -25.66
CA GLY A 221 -12.91 -16.60 -24.88
C GLY A 221 -12.76 -16.91 -23.40
N ASN A 222 -11.53 -16.91 -22.86
CA ASN A 222 -11.30 -17.00 -21.42
C ASN A 222 -11.98 -15.82 -20.69
N ARG A 223 -12.64 -16.10 -19.55
CA ARG A 223 -13.41 -15.09 -18.79
C ARG A 223 -12.69 -14.57 -17.55
N LEU A 224 -11.45 -15.02 -17.31
CA LEU A 224 -10.61 -14.50 -16.23
C LEU A 224 -10.32 -13.00 -16.48
N ILE A 225 -10.77 -12.15 -15.56
CA ILE A 225 -10.47 -10.72 -15.56
C ILE A 225 -9.74 -10.40 -14.27
N VAL A 226 -8.60 -9.71 -14.37
CA VAL A 226 -7.85 -9.25 -13.21
C VAL A 226 -8.23 -7.80 -12.90
N ASP A 227 -8.85 -7.57 -11.73
CA ASP A 227 -9.35 -6.26 -11.30
C ASP A 227 -8.42 -5.60 -10.28
N LEU A 228 -7.68 -4.60 -10.76
CA LEU A 228 -6.75 -3.81 -9.94
C LEU A 228 -7.46 -2.80 -9.01
N ASN A 229 -8.71 -2.45 -9.29
CA ASN A 229 -9.50 -1.65 -8.33
C ASN A 229 -9.83 -2.50 -7.11
N LYS A 230 -10.12 -3.80 -7.32
CA LYS A 230 -10.31 -4.75 -6.23
C LYS A 230 -9.04 -4.87 -5.37
N ASP A 231 -7.85 -4.92 -5.99
CA ASP A 231 -6.57 -4.92 -5.26
C ASP A 231 -6.40 -3.71 -4.34
N LEU A 232 -6.58 -2.50 -4.87
CA LEU A 232 -6.40 -1.27 -4.08
C LEU A 232 -7.39 -1.21 -2.91
N ASN A 233 -8.66 -1.57 -3.15
CA ASN A 233 -9.68 -1.59 -2.10
C ASN A 233 -9.39 -2.66 -1.04
N GLN A 234 -8.95 -3.86 -1.44
CA GLN A 234 -8.57 -4.92 -0.51
C GLN A 234 -7.36 -4.52 0.35
N ALA A 235 -6.31 -3.98 -0.29
CA ALA A 235 -5.13 -3.49 0.42
C ALA A 235 -5.48 -2.35 1.39
N ALA A 236 -6.31 -1.39 0.97
CA ALA A 236 -6.81 -0.33 1.83
C ALA A 236 -7.66 -0.89 2.99
N GLY A 237 -8.49 -1.90 2.74
CA GLY A 237 -9.26 -2.59 3.78
C GLY A 237 -8.37 -3.23 4.85
N ILE A 238 -7.27 -3.86 4.46
CA ILE A 238 -6.27 -4.40 5.39
C ILE A 238 -5.69 -3.27 6.26
N VAL A 239 -5.25 -2.16 5.66
CA VAL A 239 -4.68 -1.02 6.39
C VAL A 239 -5.70 -0.38 7.33
N PHE A 240 -6.95 -0.24 6.88
CA PHE A 240 -8.05 0.31 7.66
C PHE A 240 -8.33 -0.52 8.91
N ALA A 241 -8.46 -1.85 8.77
CA ALA A 241 -8.66 -2.74 9.90
C ALA A 241 -7.46 -2.72 10.85
N ALA A 242 -6.23 -2.83 10.32
CA ALA A 242 -5.00 -2.81 11.10
C ALA A 242 -4.90 -1.57 12.00
N ARG A 243 -5.27 -0.39 11.51
CA ARG A 243 -5.19 0.86 12.28
C ARG A 243 -6.36 1.07 13.25
N ARG A 244 -7.48 0.36 13.08
CA ARG A 244 -8.57 0.35 14.06
C ARG A 244 -8.29 -0.55 15.25
N SER A 245 -7.61 -1.67 15.03
CA SER A 245 -7.34 -2.67 16.07
C SER A 245 -5.88 -2.69 16.56
N GLY A 246 -4.97 -1.94 15.94
CA GLY A 246 -3.55 -1.95 16.30
C GLY A 246 -2.65 -1.09 15.42
N GLN A 247 -1.55 -1.68 14.96
CA GLN A 247 -0.52 -0.98 14.16
C GLN A 247 -0.39 -1.58 12.77
N SER A 248 0.08 -0.76 11.83
CA SER A 248 0.49 -1.23 10.51
C SER A 248 1.98 -0.99 10.32
N ALA A 249 2.72 -2.05 10.01
CA ALA A 249 4.15 -2.02 9.72
C ALA A 249 4.40 -2.50 8.29
N ILE A 250 5.34 -1.86 7.59
CA ILE A 250 5.69 -2.25 6.22
C ILE A 250 7.22 -2.36 6.05
N CYS A 251 7.65 -3.36 5.28
CA CYS A 251 9.02 -3.47 4.79
C CYS A 251 9.01 -3.47 3.26
N CYS A 252 9.63 -2.45 2.67
CA CYS A 252 9.71 -2.24 1.24
C CYS A 252 11.10 -2.63 0.73
N LEU A 253 11.20 -3.85 0.20
CA LEU A 253 12.40 -4.39 -0.43
C LEU A 253 12.40 -4.00 -1.90
N GLY A 254 13.06 -2.89 -2.20
CA GLY A 254 13.08 -2.23 -3.49
C GLY A 254 12.00 -1.15 -3.65
N GLY A 255 11.82 -0.69 -4.87
CA GLY A 255 10.89 0.39 -5.20
C GLY A 255 9.88 -0.01 -6.27
N GLY A 256 9.33 1.01 -6.95
CA GLY A 256 8.37 0.79 -8.03
C GLY A 256 6.97 0.47 -7.53
N ALA A 257 6.20 -0.21 -8.37
CA ALA A 257 4.77 -0.41 -8.15
C ALA A 257 4.42 -1.31 -6.94
N PRO A 258 5.21 -2.33 -6.54
CA PRO A 258 4.90 -3.10 -5.33
C PRO A 258 4.97 -2.25 -4.05
N ARG A 259 6.01 -1.42 -3.93
CA ARG A 259 6.11 -0.43 -2.84
C ARG A 259 4.97 0.56 -2.91
N ASP A 260 4.70 1.08 -4.11
CA ASP A 260 3.70 2.14 -4.26
C ASP A 260 2.30 1.64 -3.88
N LEU A 261 1.92 0.39 -4.16
CA LEU A 261 0.63 -0.17 -3.69
C LEU A 261 0.49 -0.12 -2.17
N LEU A 262 1.53 -0.50 -1.41
CA LEU A 262 1.51 -0.40 0.06
C LEU A 262 1.25 1.03 0.52
N LEU A 263 1.94 2.02 -0.08
CA LEU A 263 1.78 3.43 0.29
C LEU A 263 0.42 4.00 -0.16
N GLN A 264 -0.08 3.57 -1.32
CA GLN A 264 -1.36 4.01 -1.83
C GLN A 264 -2.53 3.42 -1.04
N ALA A 265 -2.42 2.20 -0.49
CA ALA A 265 -3.45 1.62 0.35
C ALA A 265 -3.82 2.54 1.53
N SER A 266 -2.80 3.15 2.17
CA SER A 266 -3.00 4.13 3.24
C SER A 266 -3.62 5.45 2.73
N LYS A 267 -3.09 6.01 1.63
CA LYS A 267 -3.59 7.27 1.04
C LYS A 267 -5.02 7.16 0.49
N HIS A 268 -5.36 5.99 -0.03
CA HIS A 268 -6.68 5.71 -0.59
C HIS A 268 -7.78 5.82 0.47
N LEU A 269 -7.46 5.55 1.73
CA LEU A 269 -8.39 5.74 2.84
C LEU A 269 -8.66 7.23 3.11
N ASP A 270 -7.65 8.08 2.99
CA ASP A 270 -7.74 9.51 3.29
C ASP A 270 -8.36 10.30 2.13
N ASP A 271 -7.67 10.44 0.99
CA ASP A 271 -8.09 11.40 -0.05
C ASP A 271 -9.34 10.93 -0.82
N PRO A 272 -9.33 9.75 -1.49
CA PRO A 272 -10.48 9.30 -2.27
C PRO A 272 -11.66 8.87 -1.41
N LEU A 273 -11.41 8.12 -0.34
CA LEU A 273 -12.48 7.54 0.48
C LEU A 273 -12.98 8.47 1.59
N GLY A 274 -12.19 9.46 2.03
CA GLY A 274 -12.60 10.41 3.06
C GLY A 274 -12.75 9.79 4.46
N LEU A 275 -12.03 8.70 4.73
CA LEU A 275 -12.04 8.00 6.03
C LEU A 275 -11.03 8.59 7.02
N GLY A 276 -10.24 9.57 6.58
CA GLY A 276 -9.18 10.19 7.36
C GLY A 276 -7.85 9.42 7.28
N PRO A 277 -6.81 9.94 7.95
CA PRO A 277 -5.45 9.44 7.81
C PRO A 277 -5.25 8.11 8.55
N HIS A 278 -4.72 7.11 7.83
CA HIS A 278 -4.39 5.79 8.36
C HIS A 278 -2.90 5.46 8.12
N PRO A 279 -1.97 6.22 8.72
CA PRO A 279 -0.55 6.07 8.41
C PRO A 279 0.03 4.76 8.95
N HIS A 280 1.05 4.24 8.28
CA HIS A 280 1.88 3.16 8.79
C HIS A 280 2.73 3.67 9.98
N GLY A 281 2.75 2.90 11.06
CA GLY A 281 3.51 3.20 12.28
C GLY A 281 4.97 2.79 12.19
N ALA A 282 5.33 1.92 11.24
CA ALA A 282 6.69 1.48 11.00
C ALA A 282 6.93 1.19 9.51
N ILE A 283 8.04 1.68 9.00
CA ILE A 283 8.41 1.65 7.59
C ILE A 283 9.91 1.34 7.49
N VAL A 284 10.25 0.28 6.80
CA VAL A 284 11.64 0.01 6.40
C VAL A 284 11.74 0.06 4.88
N GLU A 285 12.56 0.93 4.32
CA GLU A 285 12.93 0.90 2.89
C GLU A 285 14.29 0.26 2.74
N VAL A 286 14.39 -0.72 1.86
CA VAL A 286 15.66 -1.29 1.42
C VAL A 286 15.77 -1.08 -0.07
N ALA A 287 16.85 -0.50 -0.55
CA ALA A 287 17.09 -0.36 -1.97
C ALA A 287 18.58 -0.46 -2.28
N SER A 288 18.92 -0.85 -3.51
CA SER A 288 20.30 -0.77 -3.96
C SER A 288 20.85 0.66 -3.81
N PRO A 289 22.17 0.85 -3.61
CA PRO A 289 22.77 2.17 -3.41
C PRO A 289 22.31 3.21 -4.43
N GLY A 290 21.93 4.41 -3.95
CA GLY A 290 21.43 5.50 -4.79
C GLY A 290 20.00 5.31 -5.34
N ARG A 291 19.28 4.26 -4.92
CA ARG A 291 17.88 4.01 -5.33
C ARG A 291 16.85 4.25 -4.23
N LEU A 292 17.25 4.66 -3.03
CA LEU A 292 16.33 5.07 -1.96
C LEU A 292 15.49 6.27 -2.40
N ARG A 293 14.16 6.17 -2.26
CA ARG A 293 13.22 7.16 -2.80
C ARG A 293 11.99 7.38 -1.90
N MET A 294 11.93 6.84 -0.68
CA MET A 294 10.71 6.97 0.13
C MET A 294 10.43 8.38 0.64
N ARG A 295 11.44 9.13 1.08
CA ARG A 295 11.24 10.34 1.92
C ARG A 295 10.22 11.34 1.38
N HIS A 296 10.19 11.57 0.07
CA HIS A 296 9.24 12.51 -0.55
C HIS A 296 7.82 11.96 -0.69
N ARG A 297 7.64 10.63 -0.60
CA ARG A 297 6.36 9.94 -0.79
C ARG A 297 5.60 9.67 0.51
N LEU A 298 6.21 9.91 1.67
CA LEU A 298 5.67 9.60 2.99
C LEU A 298 4.63 10.60 3.54
N ARG A 299 4.40 11.74 2.87
CA ARG A 299 3.34 12.68 3.29
C ARG A 299 1.98 11.97 3.31
N GLY A 300 1.31 12.01 4.46
CA GLY A 300 0.02 11.33 4.70
C GLY A 300 0.12 9.82 4.92
N VAL A 301 1.31 9.23 4.83
CA VAL A 301 1.53 7.76 4.91
C VAL A 301 2.31 7.34 6.14
N ALA A 302 3.21 8.19 6.64
CA ALA A 302 3.97 7.93 7.86
C ALA A 302 3.34 8.63 9.07
N ASP A 303 3.36 7.95 10.22
CA ASP A 303 2.85 8.52 11.47
C ASP A 303 3.76 9.68 11.92
N PRO A 304 3.24 10.91 12.07
CA PRO A 304 4.05 12.09 12.40
C PRO A 304 4.65 12.06 13.82
N HIS A 305 4.20 11.15 14.70
CA HIS A 305 4.68 11.06 16.08
C HIS A 305 5.85 10.09 16.28
N PHE A 306 6.23 9.31 15.27
CA PHE A 306 7.33 8.33 15.34
C PHE A 306 8.38 8.57 14.26
N PRO A 307 9.70 8.39 14.55
CA PRO A 307 10.71 8.25 13.50
C PRO A 307 10.50 6.88 12.82
N ALA A 308 9.48 6.82 11.97
CA ALA A 308 8.88 5.60 11.45
C ALA A 308 9.66 4.99 10.29
N LEU A 309 10.66 5.68 9.74
CA LEU A 309 11.42 5.22 8.59
C LEU A 309 12.82 4.70 9.01
N ARG A 310 13.18 3.51 8.54
CA ARG A 310 14.57 3.05 8.44
C ARG A 310 14.91 2.80 6.98
N GLU A 311 16.09 3.23 6.58
CA GLU A 311 16.57 3.09 5.21
C GLU A 311 17.83 2.23 5.22
N VAL A 312 17.88 1.24 4.34
CA VAL A 312 19.04 0.35 4.17
C VAL A 312 19.46 0.37 2.71
N GLU A 313 20.70 0.77 2.45
CA GLU A 313 21.29 0.68 1.10
C GLU A 313 21.92 -0.69 0.89
N LEU A 314 21.12 -1.63 0.41
CA LEU A 314 21.54 -3.00 0.10
C LEU A 314 20.66 -3.56 -1.02
N ALA A 315 21.23 -4.43 -1.86
CA ALA A 315 20.44 -5.11 -2.89
C ALA A 315 19.29 -5.89 -2.23
N PRO A 316 18.02 -5.71 -2.64
CA PRO A 316 16.87 -6.37 -2.02
C PRO A 316 16.99 -7.90 -1.94
N ALA A 317 17.59 -8.52 -2.96
CA ALA A 317 17.88 -9.95 -3.03
C ALA A 317 18.81 -10.45 -1.91
N ILE A 318 19.74 -9.62 -1.44
CA ILE A 318 20.64 -9.92 -0.33
C ILE A 318 19.98 -9.58 1.00
N ALA A 319 19.26 -8.45 1.07
CA ALA A 319 18.67 -7.96 2.31
C ALA A 319 17.52 -8.84 2.81
N LEU A 320 16.67 -9.36 1.91
CA LEU A 320 15.52 -10.19 2.27
C LEU A 320 15.90 -11.39 3.16
N PRO A 321 16.82 -12.30 2.77
CA PRO A 321 17.18 -13.43 3.61
C PRO A 321 17.84 -13.02 4.94
N LEU A 322 18.62 -11.92 4.96
CA LEU A 322 19.25 -11.43 6.18
C LEU A 322 18.21 -10.84 7.17
N LEU A 323 17.27 -10.05 6.68
CA LEU A 323 16.15 -9.53 7.49
C LEU A 323 15.24 -10.67 7.96
N ALA A 324 14.99 -11.67 7.10
CA ALA A 324 14.22 -12.85 7.48
C ALA A 324 14.90 -13.60 8.63
N ALA A 325 16.21 -13.86 8.52
CA ALA A 325 16.98 -14.51 9.58
C ALA A 325 16.97 -13.70 10.89
N LEU A 326 17.14 -12.37 10.82
CA LEU A 326 17.06 -11.50 11.99
C LEU A 326 15.68 -11.56 12.67
N LEU A 327 14.60 -11.55 11.89
CA LEU A 327 13.24 -11.63 12.42
C LEU A 327 12.94 -13.00 13.05
N LEU A 328 13.36 -14.09 12.41
CA LEU A 328 13.14 -15.45 12.92
C LEU A 328 13.93 -15.74 14.20
N GLU A 329 15.10 -15.13 14.36
CA GLU A 329 15.89 -15.26 15.59
C GLU A 329 15.28 -14.44 16.75
N GLN A 330 14.71 -13.26 16.46
CA GLN A 330 14.28 -12.31 17.49
C GLN A 330 12.79 -12.38 17.82
N VAL A 331 11.95 -12.85 16.90
CA VAL A 331 10.49 -12.85 17.04
C VAL A 331 9.99 -14.29 17.07
N PRO A 332 9.32 -14.72 18.16
CA PRO A 332 8.71 -16.05 18.19
C PRO A 332 7.62 -16.17 17.14
N ALA A 333 7.38 -17.39 16.67
CA ALA A 333 6.28 -17.66 15.74
C ALA A 333 4.95 -17.14 16.32
N ARG A 334 4.18 -16.47 15.47
CA ARG A 334 2.88 -15.90 15.82
C ARG A 334 1.76 -16.89 15.51
N GLU A 335 0.69 -16.84 16.30
CA GLU A 335 -0.57 -17.46 15.90
C GLU A 335 -1.07 -16.79 14.62
N HIS A 336 -1.36 -17.59 13.61
CA HIS A 336 -1.66 -17.08 12.28
C HIS A 336 -3.12 -16.63 12.19
N ALA A 337 -3.34 -15.36 11.85
CA ALA A 337 -4.65 -14.79 11.57
C ALA A 337 -4.79 -14.57 10.05
N PRO A 338 -5.50 -15.45 9.33
CA PRO A 338 -5.54 -15.41 7.87
C PRO A 338 -6.34 -14.21 7.37
N LEU A 339 -5.71 -13.35 6.57
CA LEU A 339 -6.37 -12.18 5.97
C LEU A 339 -7.08 -12.50 4.64
N LEU A 340 -6.64 -13.54 3.93
CA LEU A 340 -7.16 -13.89 2.61
C LEU A 340 -8.69 -14.17 2.62
N PRO A 341 -9.25 -14.92 3.60
CA PRO A 341 -10.70 -15.13 3.68
C PRO A 341 -11.49 -13.86 4.05
N GLU A 342 -10.82 -12.90 4.70
CA GLU A 342 -11.44 -11.68 5.22
C GLU A 342 -11.47 -10.53 4.20
N LEU A 343 -10.79 -10.67 3.05
CA LEU A 343 -10.63 -9.57 2.09
C LEU A 343 -11.95 -8.92 1.64
N ASP A 344 -12.97 -9.72 1.35
CA ASP A 344 -14.28 -9.19 0.94
C ASP A 344 -14.97 -8.45 2.09
N LEU A 345 -14.86 -8.96 3.33
CA LEU A 345 -15.39 -8.28 4.52
C LEU A 345 -14.68 -6.94 4.77
N LEU A 346 -13.35 -6.92 4.63
CA LEU A 346 -12.54 -5.71 4.78
C LEU A 346 -12.93 -4.63 3.75
N VAL A 347 -13.24 -5.04 2.51
CA VAL A 347 -13.74 -4.14 1.47
C VAL A 347 -15.12 -3.58 1.83
N GLU A 348 -16.04 -4.40 2.34
CA GLU A 348 -17.36 -3.93 2.78
C GLU A 348 -17.24 -2.91 3.95
N GLN A 349 -16.29 -3.10 4.87
CA GLN A 349 -16.06 -2.13 5.95
C GLN A 349 -15.64 -0.75 5.45
N ILE A 350 -14.70 -0.67 4.49
CA ILE A 350 -14.29 0.62 3.93
C ILE A 350 -15.37 1.22 3.02
N ARG A 351 -16.17 0.39 2.35
CA ARG A 351 -17.32 0.83 1.56
C ARG A 351 -18.37 1.50 2.44
N ASP A 352 -18.74 0.87 3.54
CA ASP A 352 -19.68 1.42 4.52
C ASP A 352 -19.18 2.75 5.09
N GLY A 353 -17.90 2.80 5.46
CA GLY A 353 -17.25 4.03 5.89
C GLY A 353 -17.36 5.14 4.84
N HIS A 354 -17.04 4.81 3.59
CA HIS A 354 -17.01 5.77 2.48
C HIS A 354 -18.41 6.32 2.19
N LEU A 355 -19.42 5.46 2.18
CA LEU A 355 -20.81 5.86 1.98
C LEU A 355 -21.30 6.79 3.08
N ARG A 356 -20.94 6.52 4.35
CA ARG A 356 -21.25 7.42 5.47
C ARG A 356 -20.55 8.77 5.34
N ALA A 357 -19.25 8.78 5.06
CA ALA A 357 -18.49 10.01 4.85
C ALA A 357 -19.04 10.84 3.68
N ASN A 358 -19.47 10.20 2.59
CA ASN A 358 -20.12 10.87 1.47
C ASN A 358 -21.45 11.50 1.87
N LEU A 359 -22.29 10.78 2.61
CA LEU A 359 -23.58 11.27 3.08
C LEU A 359 -23.40 12.50 3.99
N GLU A 360 -22.47 12.45 4.93
CA GLU A 360 -22.14 13.57 5.82
C GLU A 360 -21.67 14.80 5.04
N ARG A 361 -20.76 14.61 4.07
CA ARG A 361 -20.31 15.69 3.18
C ARG A 361 -21.47 16.32 2.40
N GLN A 362 -22.36 15.50 1.85
CA GLN A 362 -23.55 16.00 1.13
C GLN A 362 -24.49 16.77 2.05
N GLN A 363 -24.74 16.27 3.27
CA GLN A 363 -25.57 16.95 4.26
C GLN A 363 -24.98 18.31 4.66
N GLN A 364 -23.67 18.38 4.89
CA GLN A 364 -22.97 19.63 5.18
C GLN A 364 -23.10 20.63 4.03
N GLN A 365 -22.85 20.20 2.79
CA GLN A 365 -23.02 21.06 1.61
C GLN A 365 -24.46 21.58 1.45
N ILE A 366 -25.46 20.74 1.70
CA ILE A 366 -26.87 21.16 1.67
C ILE A 366 -27.14 22.18 2.78
N GLN A 367 -26.67 21.94 4.00
CA GLN A 367 -26.82 22.88 5.11
C GLN A 367 -26.15 24.23 4.84
N GLU A 368 -24.94 24.23 4.28
CA GLU A 368 -24.23 25.45 3.88
C GLU A 368 -24.98 26.21 2.79
N ARG A 369 -25.48 25.52 1.76
CA ARG A 369 -26.31 26.13 0.71
C ARG A 369 -27.59 26.72 1.29
N MET A 370 -28.29 25.99 2.16
CA MET A 370 -29.49 26.50 2.84
C MET A 370 -29.19 27.75 3.68
N ARG A 371 -28.08 27.75 4.43
CA ARG A 371 -27.64 28.94 5.21
C ARG A 371 -27.33 30.12 4.31
N ALA A 372 -26.60 29.89 3.21
CA ALA A 372 -26.27 30.94 2.24
C ALA A 372 -27.52 31.52 1.57
N THR A 373 -28.46 30.66 1.13
CA THR A 373 -29.74 31.09 0.55
C THR A 373 -30.60 31.82 1.58
N GLY A 374 -30.65 31.34 2.82
CA GLY A 374 -31.36 32.02 3.92
C GLY A 374 -30.82 33.42 4.19
N ALA A 375 -29.49 33.57 4.25
CA ALA A 375 -28.83 34.87 4.41
C ALA A 375 -29.13 35.82 3.24
N GLN A 376 -29.11 35.32 2.00
CA GLN A 376 -29.46 36.11 0.81
C GLN A 376 -30.93 36.57 0.82
N LEU A 377 -31.86 35.69 1.21
CA LEU A 377 -33.27 36.04 1.33
C LEU A 377 -33.50 37.08 2.42
N GLN A 378 -32.86 36.93 3.58
CA GLN A 378 -32.94 37.92 4.66
C GLN A 378 -32.40 39.28 4.22
N ALA A 379 -31.25 39.32 3.54
CA ALA A 379 -30.69 40.56 3.00
C ALA A 379 -31.65 41.24 2.00
N ARG A 380 -32.27 40.47 1.09
CA ARG A 380 -33.28 41.01 0.16
C ARG A 380 -34.51 41.54 0.88
N VAL A 381 -35.00 40.82 1.91
CA VAL A 381 -36.15 41.28 2.70
C VAL A 381 -35.82 42.59 3.42
N GLN A 382 -34.66 42.69 4.06
CA GLN A 382 -34.21 43.92 4.72
C GLN A 382 -34.07 45.08 3.73
N GLU A 383 -33.54 44.83 2.53
CA GLU A 383 -33.45 45.84 1.47
C GLU A 383 -34.83 46.31 0.99
N GLN A 384 -35.78 45.39 0.80
CA GLN A 384 -37.15 45.76 0.43
C GLN A 384 -37.84 46.54 1.55
N GLN A 385 -37.66 46.15 2.81
CA GLN A 385 -38.20 46.87 3.97
C GLN A 385 -37.66 48.30 4.06
N SER A 386 -36.35 48.50 3.89
CA SER A 386 -35.75 49.84 3.93
C SER A 386 -36.23 50.72 2.76
N ARG A 387 -36.40 50.16 1.56
CA ARG A 387 -36.99 50.85 0.39
C ARG A 387 -38.45 51.23 0.62
N ILE A 388 -39.24 50.37 1.26
CA ILE A 388 -40.65 50.65 1.58
C ILE A 388 -40.73 51.76 2.63
N GLN A 389 -39.92 51.68 3.69
CA GLN A 389 -39.88 52.70 4.74
C GLN A 389 -39.47 54.07 4.21
N SER A 390 -38.45 54.14 3.33
CA SER A 390 -38.02 55.40 2.74
C SER A 390 -39.09 56.03 1.83
N ARG A 391 -39.80 55.21 1.03
CA ARG A 391 -40.95 55.68 0.23
C ARG A 391 -42.09 56.19 1.09
N LEU A 392 -42.48 55.44 2.13
CA LEU A 392 -43.52 55.85 3.08
C LEU A 392 -43.18 57.18 3.75
N GLY A 393 -41.93 57.33 4.22
CA GLY A 393 -41.45 58.58 4.82
C GLY A 393 -41.50 59.75 3.84
N ALA A 394 -41.09 59.54 2.59
CA ALA A 394 -41.18 60.57 1.55
C ALA A 394 -42.63 60.97 1.27
N THR A 395 -43.54 60.01 1.13
CA THR A 395 -44.98 60.28 0.91
C THR A 395 -45.61 61.01 2.10
N GLN A 396 -45.29 60.62 3.34
CA GLN A 396 -45.76 61.32 4.54
C GLN A 396 -45.27 62.77 4.57
N ALA A 397 -44.00 63.02 4.21
CA ALA A 397 -43.45 64.36 4.13
C ALA A 397 -44.17 65.21 3.07
N THR A 398 -44.48 64.63 1.90
CA THR A 398 -45.26 65.31 0.86
C THR A 398 -46.67 65.66 1.33
N ILE A 399 -47.40 64.70 1.92
CA ILE A 399 -48.74 64.92 2.47
C ILE A 399 -48.70 66.01 3.54
N HIS A 400 -47.73 65.96 4.46
CA HIS A 400 -47.61 66.96 5.52
C HIS A 400 -47.35 68.37 4.94
N ALA A 401 -46.48 68.49 3.94
CA ALA A 401 -46.24 69.77 3.27
C ALA A 401 -47.50 70.31 2.59
N GLU A 402 -48.28 69.44 1.97
CA GLU A 402 -49.53 69.80 1.29
C GLU A 402 -50.64 70.20 2.27
N VAL A 403 -50.80 69.46 3.38
CA VAL A 403 -51.69 69.82 4.49
C VAL A 403 -51.30 71.18 5.08
N SER A 404 -50.01 71.41 5.34
CA SER A 404 -49.54 72.71 5.86
C SER A 404 -49.80 73.84 4.87
N ARG A 405 -49.65 73.60 3.56
CA ARG A 405 -49.99 74.58 2.51
C ARG A 405 -51.47 74.91 2.50
N VAL A 406 -52.35 73.90 2.57
CA VAL A 406 -53.80 74.09 2.64
C VAL A 406 -54.18 74.84 3.92
N GLN A 407 -53.61 74.50 5.07
CA GLN A 407 -53.84 75.23 6.33
C GLN A 407 -53.46 76.71 6.24
N GLN A 408 -52.31 77.02 5.64
CA GLN A 408 -51.91 78.40 5.40
C GLN A 408 -52.89 79.13 4.46
N GLN A 409 -53.37 78.45 3.43
CA GLN A 409 -54.33 79.02 2.48
C GLN A 409 -55.70 79.28 3.13
N VAL A 410 -56.17 78.35 3.97
CA VAL A 410 -57.39 78.54 4.78
C VAL A 410 -57.21 79.69 5.77
N GLN A 411 -56.07 79.80 6.47
CA GLN A 411 -55.80 80.94 7.35
C GLN A 411 -55.81 82.28 6.60
N ARG A 412 -55.22 82.35 5.40
CA ARG A 412 -55.28 83.57 4.57
C ARG A 412 -56.72 83.92 4.17
N LEU A 413 -57.52 82.94 3.77
CA LEU A 413 -58.93 83.15 3.42
C LEU A 413 -59.75 83.60 4.65
N LEU A 414 -59.52 83.00 5.83
CA LEU A 414 -60.17 83.43 7.08
C LEU A 414 -59.78 84.86 7.49
N GLN A 415 -58.56 85.31 7.20
CA GLN A 415 -58.15 86.70 7.40
C GLN A 415 -58.83 87.66 6.41
N GLN A 416 -59.19 87.21 5.21
CA GLN A 416 -59.93 87.99 4.21
C GLN A 416 -61.44 88.04 4.46
N VAL A 417 -62.00 87.07 5.21
CA VAL A 417 -63.42 87.01 5.58
C VAL A 417 -63.69 87.67 6.95
N ARG A 418 -62.66 88.22 7.63
CA ARG A 418 -62.88 89.10 8.79
C ARG A 418 -63.70 90.32 8.34
N PRO A 419 -64.88 90.57 8.91
CA PRO A 419 -65.68 91.72 8.52
C PRO A 419 -64.95 93.02 8.93
N PRO A 420 -65.08 94.11 8.14
CA PRO A 420 -64.57 95.40 8.55
C PRO A 420 -65.47 95.91 9.69
N GLY A 421 -64.94 95.91 10.91
CA GLY A 421 -65.64 96.48 12.07
C GLY A 421 -65.30 95.82 13.39
N SER A 422 -64.24 96.29 14.04
CA SER A 422 -64.19 96.56 15.48
C SER A 422 -62.91 97.33 15.75
N ASP A 423 -62.95 98.62 15.41
CA ASP A 423 -62.21 99.62 16.16
C ASP A 423 -62.78 99.64 17.58
N SER A 424 -61.91 99.36 18.56
CA SER A 424 -61.90 99.98 19.89
C SER A 424 -60.60 99.61 20.61
#